data_AF-A0A7K2M146-F1
#
_entry.id   AF-A0A7K2M146-F1
#
_cell.length_a   1.000
_cell.length_b   1.000
_cell.length_c   1.000
_cell.angle_alpha   90.00
_cell.angle_beta   90.00
_cell.angle_gamma   90.00
#
_symmetry.space_group_name_H-M   'P 1'
#
loop_
_entity.id
_entity.type
_entity.pdbx_description
1 polymer ?
#
loop_
_entity_poly.entity_id
_entity_poly.type
_entity_poly.pdbx_seq_one_letter_code
_entity_poly.pdbx_strand_id
1 'polypeptide(L)'
;TRSAWTWAAAAAAVAGLALAAAFRNPLAFVRQQGGRGVQIESFGGTALSFATHAGWPGAVRYQYGSLEFTGPHVATVAHLSLVLSAAAFALLVLWRVRARRWTPATPYDAALSAVLLFTVTSRVISPQYLIWLLGLAAVCLTSRQTTQRPVAVLIAAAAVVSVVAYPTLYHLVASCTWTGCVVMFVRNGLLGTAAVLSFARLWRATRSPASPRQPAPDAYRLRNGTLSPS
;
A
#
# COMPACT_ATOMS: atom_id res chain seq x y z
N THR A 1 20.01 -1.25 -19.02
CA THR A 1 18.75 -2.01 -18.84
C THR A 1 18.99 -3.51 -18.78
N ARG A 2 19.71 -4.17 -19.71
CA ARG A 2 20.10 -5.60 -19.54
C ARG A 2 21.12 -5.86 -18.43
N SER A 3 22.14 -5.01 -18.30
CA SER A 3 23.17 -5.18 -17.26
C SER A 3 22.59 -5.09 -15.83
N ALA A 4 21.60 -4.23 -15.60
CA ALA A 4 20.93 -4.13 -14.30
C ALA A 4 20.21 -5.43 -13.92
N TRP A 5 19.55 -6.09 -14.88
CA TRP A 5 18.89 -7.38 -14.65
C TRP A 5 19.91 -8.51 -14.42
N THR A 6 21.01 -8.54 -15.17
CA THR A 6 22.06 -9.54 -14.96
C THR A 6 22.73 -9.37 -13.61
N TRP A 7 23.00 -8.13 -13.19
CA TRP A 7 23.56 -7.83 -11.86
C TRP A 7 22.57 -8.17 -10.74
N ALA A 8 21.29 -7.87 -10.91
CA ALA A 8 20.26 -8.24 -9.93
C ALA A 8 20.16 -9.77 -9.79
N ALA A 9 20.17 -10.51 -10.90
CA ALA A 9 20.13 -11.97 -10.88
C ALA A 9 21.40 -12.57 -10.25
N ALA A 10 22.58 -12.05 -10.61
CA ALA A 10 23.85 -12.49 -10.04
C ALA A 10 23.92 -12.22 -8.53
N ALA A 11 23.53 -11.02 -8.09
CA ALA A 11 23.48 -10.68 -6.67
C ALA A 11 22.50 -11.57 -5.90
N ALA A 12 21.30 -11.83 -6.46
CA ALA A 12 20.32 -12.73 -5.86
C ALA A 12 20.85 -14.18 -5.76
N ALA A 13 21.55 -14.67 -6.79
CA ALA A 13 22.15 -16.00 -6.78
C ALA A 13 23.27 -16.11 -5.73
N VAL A 14 24.18 -15.14 -5.68
CA VAL A 14 25.26 -15.11 -4.68
C VAL A 14 24.70 -15.03 -3.27
N ALA A 15 23.72 -14.16 -3.02
CA ALA A 15 23.06 -14.07 -1.72
C ALA A 15 22.34 -15.39 -1.36
N GLY A 16 21.66 -16.01 -2.32
CA GLY A 16 20.99 -17.30 -2.13
C GLY A 16 21.96 -18.42 -1.77
N LEU A 17 23.09 -18.51 -2.47
CA LEU A 17 24.15 -19.49 -2.20
C LEU A 17 24.80 -19.24 -0.83
N ALA A 18 25.08 -17.99 -0.49
CA ALA A 18 25.63 -17.63 0.83
C ALA A 18 24.68 -18.02 1.97
N LEU A 19 23.37 -17.75 1.82
CA LEU A 19 22.36 -18.18 2.79
C LEU A 19 22.25 -19.70 2.88
N ALA A 20 22.34 -20.41 1.76
CA ALA A 20 22.31 -21.88 1.74
C ALA A 20 23.55 -22.50 2.41
N ALA A 21 24.71 -21.88 2.29
CA ALA A 21 25.93 -22.31 2.96
C ALA A 21 25.92 -22.00 4.47
N ALA A 22 25.36 -20.84 4.87
CA ALA A 22 25.36 -20.39 6.26
C ALA A 22 24.28 -21.04 7.14
N PHE A 23 23.14 -21.47 6.56
CA PHE A 23 21.99 -21.97 7.32
C PHE A 23 21.62 -23.40 6.93
N ARG A 24 21.26 -24.24 7.91
CA ARG A 24 20.79 -25.62 7.67
C ARG A 24 19.42 -25.68 6.97
N ASN A 25 18.54 -24.71 7.23
CA ASN A 25 17.20 -24.64 6.64
C ASN A 25 16.91 -23.22 6.11
N PRO A 26 17.60 -22.78 5.04
CA PRO A 26 17.51 -21.40 4.55
C PRO A 26 16.11 -21.03 4.06
N LEU A 27 15.28 -22.04 3.73
CA LEU A 27 13.89 -21.86 3.27
C LEU A 27 12.84 -22.18 4.34
N ALA A 28 13.23 -22.46 5.59
CA ALA A 28 12.27 -22.72 6.67
C ALA A 28 11.26 -21.56 6.84
N PHE A 29 11.70 -20.33 6.55
CA PHE A 29 10.82 -19.17 6.57
C PHE A 29 9.63 -19.32 5.62
N VAL A 30 9.75 -20.00 4.47
CA VAL A 30 8.65 -20.17 3.50
C VAL A 30 7.52 -20.99 4.12
N ARG A 31 7.87 -22.11 4.78
CA ARG A 31 6.91 -22.92 5.53
C ARG A 31 6.29 -22.15 6.69
N GLN A 32 7.10 -21.42 7.45
CA GLN A 32 6.65 -20.61 8.58
C GLN A 32 5.70 -19.49 8.12
N GLN A 33 6.00 -18.83 7.01
CA GLN A 33 5.09 -17.87 6.39
C GLN A 33 3.81 -18.57 5.93
N GLY A 34 3.89 -19.72 5.24
CA GLY A 34 2.72 -20.49 4.81
C GLY A 34 1.74 -20.83 5.93
N GLY A 35 2.25 -21.24 7.10
CA GLY A 35 1.46 -21.66 8.27
C GLY A 35 0.78 -20.55 9.08
N ARG A 36 1.03 -19.27 8.77
CA ARG A 36 0.41 -18.15 9.49
C ARG A 36 -1.09 -18.04 9.22
N GLY A 37 -1.83 -17.72 10.27
CA GLY A 37 -3.23 -17.35 10.17
C GLY A 37 -3.42 -15.97 9.55
N VAL A 38 -4.57 -15.37 9.84
CA VAL A 38 -4.92 -14.01 9.41
C VAL A 38 -4.79 -13.09 10.62
N GLN A 39 -3.91 -12.09 10.56
CA GLN A 39 -3.68 -11.18 11.68
C GLN A 39 -4.95 -10.39 11.98
N ILE A 40 -5.26 -10.19 13.26
CA ILE A 40 -6.52 -9.56 13.70
C ILE A 40 -6.72 -8.13 13.16
N GLU A 41 -5.62 -7.44 12.88
CA GLU A 41 -5.62 -6.06 12.36
C GLU A 41 -5.67 -5.97 10.83
N SER A 42 -5.56 -7.10 10.12
CA SER A 42 -5.63 -7.14 8.66
C SER A 42 -7.06 -6.93 8.16
N PHE A 43 -7.22 -6.67 6.85
CA PHE A 43 -8.56 -6.58 6.24
C PHE A 43 -9.34 -7.89 6.39
N GLY A 44 -8.67 -9.02 6.15
CA GLY A 44 -9.24 -10.34 6.42
C GLY A 44 -9.57 -10.52 7.90
N GLY A 45 -8.72 -10.02 8.80
CA GLY A 45 -8.96 -10.05 10.24
C GLY A 45 -10.18 -9.25 10.65
N THR A 46 -10.40 -8.08 10.06
CA THR A 46 -11.60 -7.26 10.30
C THR A 46 -12.86 -7.98 9.83
N ALA A 47 -12.83 -8.63 8.67
CA ALA A 47 -13.97 -9.43 8.21
C ALA A 47 -14.28 -10.59 9.17
N LEU A 48 -13.24 -11.30 9.62
CA LEU A 48 -13.37 -12.40 10.57
C LEU A 48 -13.83 -11.92 11.96
N SER A 49 -13.41 -10.73 12.41
CA SER A 49 -13.86 -10.16 13.68
C SER A 49 -15.35 -9.78 13.67
N PHE A 50 -15.89 -9.34 12.53
CA PHE A 50 -17.34 -9.19 12.41
C PHE A 50 -18.05 -10.55 12.31
N ALA A 51 -17.42 -11.54 11.67
CA ALA A 51 -17.99 -12.87 11.56
C ALA A 51 -18.17 -13.55 12.94
N THR A 52 -17.33 -13.24 13.95
CA THR A 52 -17.54 -13.76 15.31
C THR A 52 -18.86 -13.28 15.92
N HIS A 53 -19.33 -12.07 15.57
CA HIS A 53 -20.65 -11.58 16.00
C HIS A 53 -21.82 -12.27 15.29
N ALA A 54 -21.55 -12.94 14.16
CA ALA A 54 -22.51 -13.77 13.44
C ALA A 54 -22.42 -15.26 13.82
N GLY A 55 -21.70 -15.61 14.90
CA GLY A 55 -21.58 -16.98 15.40
C GLY A 55 -20.48 -17.81 14.73
N TRP A 56 -19.58 -17.21 13.96
CA TRP A 56 -18.42 -17.93 13.41
C TRP A 56 -17.51 -18.43 14.55
N PRO A 57 -17.15 -19.73 14.60
CA PRO A 57 -16.50 -20.37 15.75
C PRO A 57 -14.97 -20.15 15.81
N GLY A 58 -14.45 -19.12 15.15
CA GLY A 58 -13.01 -18.84 15.13
C GLY A 58 -12.51 -18.22 16.43
N ALA A 59 -11.21 -18.34 16.68
CA ALA A 59 -10.56 -17.84 17.89
C ALA A 59 -9.29 -17.06 17.56
N VAL A 60 -9.05 -16.00 18.32
CA VAL A 60 -7.78 -15.24 18.29
C VAL A 60 -6.75 -15.99 19.13
N ARG A 61 -5.56 -16.25 18.55
CA ARG A 61 -4.44 -16.89 19.24
C ARG A 61 -3.14 -16.15 18.96
N TYR A 62 -2.26 -16.12 19.96
CA TYR A 62 -0.91 -15.62 19.78
C TYR A 62 -0.02 -16.72 19.20
N GLN A 63 0.41 -16.56 17.95
CA GLN A 63 1.29 -17.50 17.25
C GLN A 63 2.13 -16.76 16.20
N TYR A 64 3.30 -17.30 15.87
CA TYR A 64 4.22 -16.67 14.90
C TYR A 64 4.55 -15.19 15.20
N GLY A 65 4.53 -14.81 16.48
CA GLY A 65 4.86 -13.45 16.95
C GLY A 65 3.73 -12.43 16.84
N SER A 66 2.50 -12.83 16.55
CA SER A 66 1.35 -11.92 16.44
C SER A 66 0.03 -12.56 16.88
N LEU A 67 -0.98 -11.73 17.14
CA LEU A 67 -2.35 -12.20 17.31
C LEU A 67 -2.98 -12.49 15.95
N GLU A 68 -3.39 -13.73 15.75
CA GLU A 68 -3.96 -14.22 14.50
C GLU A 68 -5.25 -14.97 14.76
N PHE A 69 -6.19 -14.87 13.83
CA PHE A 69 -7.37 -15.72 13.80
C PHE A 69 -6.99 -17.15 13.41
N THR A 70 -7.63 -18.10 14.09
CA THR A 70 -7.56 -19.55 13.84
C THR A 70 -8.99 -20.10 13.77
N GLY A 71 -9.21 -21.12 12.95
CA GLY A 71 -10.53 -21.73 12.78
C GLY A 71 -10.94 -21.91 11.31
N PRO A 72 -12.20 -22.31 11.06
CA PRO A 72 -12.72 -22.53 9.70
C PRO A 72 -12.57 -21.28 8.82
N HIS A 73 -12.30 -21.47 7.53
CA HIS A 73 -12.17 -20.39 6.53
C HIS A 73 -10.97 -19.43 6.67
N VAL A 74 -10.19 -19.46 7.76
CA VAL A 74 -8.97 -18.64 7.89
C VAL A 74 -8.01 -18.88 6.73
N ALA A 75 -7.81 -20.15 6.34
CA ALA A 75 -6.97 -20.52 5.20
C ALA A 75 -7.51 -19.93 3.88
N THR A 76 -8.83 -19.93 3.68
CA THR A 76 -9.47 -19.31 2.53
C THR A 76 -9.23 -17.80 2.48
N VAL A 77 -9.39 -17.11 3.61
CA VAL A 77 -9.12 -15.67 3.72
C VAL A 77 -7.63 -15.36 3.48
N ALA A 78 -6.73 -16.20 3.98
CA ALA A 78 -5.30 -16.08 3.73
C ALA A 78 -4.96 -16.26 2.23
N HIS A 79 -5.54 -17.25 1.55
CA HIS A 79 -5.38 -17.43 0.11
C HIS A 79 -5.98 -16.28 -0.69
N LEU A 80 -7.16 -15.78 -0.32
CA LEU A 80 -7.76 -14.62 -0.95
C LEU A 80 -6.86 -13.39 -0.83
N SER A 81 -6.26 -13.16 0.34
CA SER A 81 -5.29 -12.10 0.55
C SER A 81 -4.09 -12.23 -0.41
N LEU A 82 -3.56 -13.45 -0.58
CA LEU A 82 -2.48 -13.71 -1.53
C LEU A 82 -2.90 -13.43 -2.99
N VAL A 83 -4.10 -13.87 -3.39
CA VAL A 83 -4.66 -13.60 -4.73
C VAL A 83 -4.82 -12.10 -4.94
N LEU A 84 -5.31 -11.36 -3.94
CA LEU A 84 -5.44 -9.90 -4.00
C LEU A 84 -4.07 -9.21 -4.10
N SER A 85 -3.04 -9.69 -3.40
CA SER A 85 -1.67 -9.19 -3.56
C SER A 85 -1.11 -9.46 -4.96
N ALA A 86 -1.39 -10.64 -5.54
CA ALA A 86 -1.01 -10.95 -6.92
C ALA A 86 -1.75 -10.05 -7.92
N ALA A 87 -3.04 -9.78 -7.70
CA ALA A 87 -3.82 -8.85 -8.51
C ALA A 87 -3.29 -7.41 -8.39
N ALA A 88 -2.94 -6.95 -7.18
CA ALA A 88 -2.31 -5.66 -6.95
C ALA A 88 -0.97 -5.54 -7.69
N PHE A 89 -0.15 -6.59 -7.67
CA PHE A 89 1.08 -6.64 -8.46
C PHE A 89 0.81 -6.53 -9.96
N ALA A 90 -0.15 -7.31 -10.48
CA ALA A 90 -0.53 -7.26 -11.89
C ALA A 90 -1.03 -5.87 -12.29
N LEU A 91 -1.80 -5.19 -11.43
CA LEU A 91 -2.25 -3.81 -11.64
C LEU A 91 -1.08 -2.81 -11.70
N LEU A 92 -0.08 -2.98 -10.83
CA LEU A 92 1.14 -2.14 -10.85
C LEU A 92 1.99 -2.38 -12.10
N VAL A 93 2.12 -3.63 -12.55
CA VAL A 93 2.79 -3.98 -13.81
C VAL A 93 2.03 -3.37 -14.99
N LEU A 94 0.71 -3.53 -15.02
CA LEU A 94 -0.15 -2.94 -16.04
C LEU A 94 0.00 -1.41 -16.05
N TRP A 95 -0.01 -0.77 -14.87
CA TRP A 95 0.25 0.66 -14.74
C TRP A 95 1.61 1.02 -15.33
N ARG A 96 2.67 0.29 -14.96
CA ARG A 96 4.04 0.57 -15.39
C ARG A 96 4.21 0.51 -16.92
N VAL A 97 3.52 -0.39 -17.61
CA VAL A 97 3.57 -0.52 -19.09
C VAL A 97 2.63 0.46 -19.80
N ARG A 98 1.56 0.92 -19.13
CA ARG A 98 0.60 1.90 -19.68
C ARG A 98 0.95 3.35 -19.34
N ALA A 99 1.83 3.60 -18.38
CA ALA A 99 2.30 4.93 -18.04
C ALA A 99 2.99 5.58 -19.25
N ARG A 100 2.52 6.76 -19.64
CA ARG A 100 3.04 7.53 -20.79
C ARG A 100 3.81 8.77 -20.36
N ARG A 101 3.45 9.36 -19.22
CA ARG A 101 4.10 10.54 -18.66
C ARG A 101 4.82 10.20 -17.36
N TRP A 102 6.01 10.74 -17.22
CA TRP A 102 6.84 10.65 -16.02
C TRP A 102 7.14 12.06 -15.50
N THR A 103 7.06 12.22 -14.19
CA THR A 103 7.46 13.42 -13.47
C THR A 103 8.50 13.03 -12.41
N PRO A 104 9.27 13.97 -11.86
CA PRO A 104 10.14 13.68 -10.73
C PRO A 104 9.41 13.09 -9.50
N ALA A 105 8.09 13.32 -9.36
CA ALA A 105 7.28 12.74 -8.29
C ALA A 105 6.81 11.31 -8.56
N THR A 106 6.76 10.88 -9.83
CA THR A 106 6.22 9.58 -10.23
C THR A 106 6.83 8.38 -9.50
N PRO A 107 8.17 8.26 -9.31
CA PRO A 107 8.73 7.15 -8.56
C PRO A 107 8.29 7.14 -7.08
N TYR A 108 8.14 8.30 -6.44
CA TYR A 108 7.69 8.41 -5.04
C TYR A 108 6.22 8.00 -4.92
N ASP A 109 5.37 8.55 -5.79
CA ASP A 109 3.94 8.25 -5.84
C ASP A 109 3.70 6.76 -6.15
N ALA A 110 4.53 6.17 -7.02
CA ALA A 110 4.48 4.74 -7.33
C ALA A 110 4.92 3.86 -6.16
N ALA A 111 5.98 4.24 -5.45
CA ALA A 111 6.44 3.52 -4.28
C ALA A 111 5.38 3.53 -3.16
N LEU A 112 4.82 4.69 -2.85
CA LEU A 112 3.72 4.80 -1.87
C LEU A 112 2.52 3.96 -2.29
N SER A 113 2.10 4.05 -3.56
CA SER A 113 0.96 3.29 -4.06
C SER A 113 1.20 1.78 -4.00
N ALA A 114 2.40 1.32 -4.33
CA ALA A 114 2.74 -0.09 -4.27
C ALA A 114 2.69 -0.62 -2.84
N VAL A 115 3.35 0.08 -1.91
CA VAL A 115 3.38 -0.33 -0.49
C VAL A 115 1.98 -0.28 0.13
N LEU A 116 1.15 0.72 -0.20
CA LEU A 116 -0.26 0.77 0.21
C LEU A 116 -1.04 -0.45 -0.28
N LEU A 117 -0.97 -0.77 -1.58
CA LEU A 117 -1.71 -1.89 -2.15
C LEU A 117 -1.30 -3.23 -1.53
N PHE A 118 0.01 -3.46 -1.34
CA PHE A 118 0.48 -4.67 -0.66
C PHE A 118 0.13 -4.68 0.82
N THR A 119 0.09 -3.53 1.48
CA THR A 119 -0.37 -3.43 2.88
C THR A 119 -1.83 -3.86 3.00
N VAL A 120 -2.74 -3.28 2.22
CA VAL A 120 -4.18 -3.54 2.37
C VAL A 120 -4.62 -4.93 1.88
N THR A 121 -3.83 -5.55 0.98
CA THR A 121 -4.11 -6.91 0.49
C THR A 121 -3.42 -8.00 1.31
N SER A 122 -2.55 -7.64 2.25
CA SER A 122 -1.83 -8.60 3.08
C SER A 122 -2.74 -9.19 4.17
N ARG A 123 -2.59 -10.49 4.43
CA ARG A 123 -3.18 -11.18 5.60
C ARG A 123 -2.51 -10.81 6.93
N VAL A 124 -1.36 -10.12 6.88
CA VAL A 124 -0.59 -9.64 8.03
C VAL A 124 -0.48 -8.13 7.87
N ILE A 125 -1.15 -7.39 8.74
CA ILE A 125 -1.01 -5.93 8.83
C ILE A 125 -0.73 -5.60 10.29
N SER A 126 0.45 -5.06 10.57
CA SER A 126 0.85 -4.60 11.90
C SER A 126 0.89 -3.06 11.93
N PRO A 127 0.76 -2.40 13.10
CA PRO A 127 0.93 -0.96 13.24
C PRO A 127 2.24 -0.44 12.63
N GLN A 128 3.29 -1.27 12.64
CA GLN A 128 4.60 -0.95 12.06
C GLN A 128 4.53 -0.58 10.56
N TYR A 129 3.55 -1.10 9.80
CA TYR A 129 3.41 -0.76 8.38
C TYR A 129 3.01 0.71 8.19
N LEU A 130 2.29 1.30 9.15
CA LEU A 130 1.94 2.72 9.06
C LEU A 130 3.16 3.62 9.18
N ILE A 131 4.22 3.20 9.88
CA ILE A 131 5.48 3.93 9.93
C ILE A 131 6.10 4.01 8.53
N TRP A 132 6.10 2.90 7.79
CA TRP A 132 6.59 2.88 6.41
C TRP A 132 5.74 3.75 5.49
N LEU A 133 4.41 3.69 5.64
CA LEU A 133 3.48 4.50 4.87
C LEU A 133 3.64 5.99 5.16
N LEU A 134 3.82 6.38 6.43
CA LEU A 134 4.11 7.76 6.83
C LEU A 134 5.44 8.24 6.25
N GLY A 135 6.49 7.42 6.29
CA GLY A 135 7.78 7.73 5.69
C GLY A 135 7.69 7.95 4.17
N LEU A 136 7.00 7.06 3.46
CA LEU A 136 6.78 7.22 2.01
C LEU A 136 5.90 8.41 1.68
N ALA A 137 4.87 8.68 2.49
CA ALA A 137 4.04 9.86 2.36
C ALA A 137 4.88 11.14 2.54
N ALA A 138 5.76 11.20 3.54
CA ALA A 138 6.68 12.32 3.73
C ALA A 138 7.59 12.52 2.51
N VAL A 139 8.14 11.44 1.93
CA VAL A 139 8.93 11.49 0.69
C VAL A 139 8.11 12.06 -0.46
N CYS A 140 6.87 11.61 -0.67
CA CYS A 140 5.97 12.19 -1.68
C CYS A 140 5.78 13.69 -1.47
N LEU A 141 5.57 14.13 -0.22
CA LEU A 141 5.33 15.53 0.12
C LEU A 141 6.53 16.45 -0.14
N THR A 142 7.76 15.94 -0.27
CA THR A 142 8.92 16.74 -0.70
C THR A 142 8.78 17.29 -2.12
N SER A 143 7.94 16.67 -2.95
CA SER A 143 7.74 17.09 -4.34
C SER A 143 6.49 17.93 -4.50
N ARG A 144 6.63 19.12 -5.08
CA ARG A 144 5.48 19.98 -5.43
C ARG A 144 4.52 19.32 -6.44
N GLN A 145 5.04 18.38 -7.24
CA GLN A 145 4.31 17.68 -8.31
C GLN A 145 3.61 16.40 -7.82
N THR A 146 3.75 16.00 -6.54
CA THR A 146 3.10 14.79 -6.02
C THR A 146 1.58 14.88 -6.14
N THR A 147 0.98 13.75 -6.50
CA THR A 147 -0.47 13.60 -6.44
C THR A 147 -0.95 13.08 -5.09
N GLN A 148 -0.06 12.70 -4.17
CA GLN A 148 -0.39 11.89 -3.00
C GLN A 148 -0.75 12.69 -1.73
N ARG A 149 -0.86 14.02 -1.81
CA ARG A 149 -1.27 14.86 -0.67
C ARG A 149 -2.54 14.38 0.06
N PRO A 150 -3.68 14.09 -0.61
CA PRO A 150 -4.86 13.60 0.10
C PRO A 150 -4.66 12.19 0.67
N VAL A 151 -3.81 11.37 0.05
CA VAL A 151 -3.47 10.03 0.54
C VAL A 151 -2.64 10.12 1.82
N ALA A 152 -1.71 11.07 1.90
CA ALA A 152 -0.94 11.33 3.12
C ALA A 152 -1.84 11.69 4.30
N VAL A 153 -2.91 12.48 4.07
CA VAL A 153 -3.90 12.82 5.11
C VAL A 153 -4.65 11.57 5.59
N LEU A 154 -5.09 10.70 4.67
CA LEU A 154 -5.76 9.45 5.02
C LEU A 154 -4.85 8.50 5.82
N ILE A 155 -3.57 8.41 5.43
CA ILE A 155 -2.57 7.61 6.16
C ILE A 155 -2.34 8.18 7.56
N ALA A 156 -2.21 9.50 7.69
CA ALA A 156 -2.05 10.16 8.99
C ALA A 156 -3.28 9.92 9.89
N ALA A 157 -4.49 10.04 9.34
CA ALA A 157 -5.72 9.70 10.06
C ALA A 157 -5.74 8.23 10.50
N ALA A 158 -5.36 7.29 9.62
CA ALA A 158 -5.26 5.88 9.98
C ALA A 158 -4.21 5.64 11.08
N ALA A 159 -3.10 6.40 11.09
CA ALA A 159 -2.06 6.32 12.11
C ALA A 159 -2.57 6.81 13.48
N VAL A 160 -3.32 7.91 13.51
CA VAL A 160 -3.98 8.38 14.74
C VAL A 160 -4.94 7.33 15.29
N VAL A 161 -5.76 6.71 14.43
CA VAL A 161 -6.65 5.61 14.87
C VAL A 161 -5.84 4.42 15.39
N SER A 162 -4.71 4.07 14.76
CA SER A 162 -3.82 3.01 15.26
C SER A 162 -3.18 3.34 16.61
N VAL A 163 -2.82 4.61 16.89
CA VAL A 163 -2.34 5.04 18.22
C VAL A 163 -3.43 4.96 19.28
N VAL A 164 -4.69 5.24 18.91
CA VAL A 164 -5.83 5.06 19.82
C VAL A 164 -6.13 3.57 20.04
N ALA A 165 -5.87 2.71 19.06
CA ALA A 165 -6.04 1.27 19.19
C ALA A 165 -4.97 0.65 20.10
N TYR A 166 -3.70 1.03 19.94
CA TYR A 166 -2.57 0.44 20.67
C TYR A 166 -1.86 1.46 21.58
N PRO A 167 -1.64 1.15 22.87
CA PRO A 167 -1.94 -0.13 23.54
C PRO A 167 -3.34 -0.20 24.17
N THR A 168 -4.04 0.92 24.28
CA THR A 168 -5.21 1.09 25.17
C THR A 168 -6.41 0.20 24.79
N LEU A 169 -6.85 0.23 23.53
CA LEU A 169 -8.03 -0.52 23.07
C LEU A 169 -7.67 -1.88 22.46
N TYR A 170 -6.40 -2.29 22.51
CA TYR A 170 -5.95 -3.48 21.80
C TYR A 170 -6.56 -4.77 22.35
N HIS A 171 -6.84 -4.80 23.66
CA HIS A 171 -7.57 -5.89 24.30
C HIS A 171 -8.99 -6.04 23.73
N LEU A 172 -9.68 -4.93 23.42
CA LEU A 172 -11.02 -4.92 22.81
C LEU A 172 -11.01 -5.46 21.37
N VAL A 173 -9.91 -5.22 20.64
CA VAL A 173 -9.68 -5.77 19.30
C VAL A 173 -9.40 -7.27 19.39
N ALA A 174 -8.55 -7.69 20.32
CA ALA A 174 -8.21 -9.10 20.54
C ALA A 174 -9.42 -9.93 21.02
N SER A 175 -10.34 -9.33 21.77
CA SER A 175 -11.57 -9.96 22.23
C SER A 175 -12.73 -9.84 21.23
N CYS A 176 -12.50 -9.31 20.03
CA CYS A 176 -13.52 -9.07 19.00
C CYS A 176 -14.78 -8.39 19.54
N THR A 177 -14.64 -7.38 20.39
CA THR A 177 -15.79 -6.57 20.82
C THR A 177 -16.26 -5.67 19.68
N TRP A 178 -17.52 -5.21 19.71
CA TRP A 178 -18.02 -4.24 18.72
C TRP A 178 -17.12 -3.01 18.60
N THR A 179 -16.65 -2.48 19.72
CA THR A 179 -15.71 -1.35 19.75
C THR A 179 -14.41 -1.69 19.03
N GLY A 180 -13.78 -2.84 19.34
CA GLY A 180 -12.57 -3.30 18.66
C GLY A 180 -12.76 -3.49 17.14
N CYS A 181 -13.87 -4.10 16.75
CA CYS A 181 -14.25 -4.30 15.35
C CYS A 181 -14.44 -2.96 14.61
N VAL A 182 -15.12 -1.99 15.22
CA VAL A 182 -15.32 -0.65 14.63
C VAL A 182 -14.00 0.11 14.50
N VAL A 183 -13.11 0.03 15.50
CA VAL A 183 -11.78 0.67 15.42
C VAL A 183 -10.98 0.10 14.23
N MET A 184 -10.97 -1.23 14.07
CA MET A 184 -10.31 -1.87 12.93
C MET A 184 -10.99 -1.53 11.61
N PHE A 185 -12.32 -1.49 11.57
CA PHE A 185 -13.09 -1.10 10.39
C PHE A 185 -12.76 0.31 9.92
N VAL A 186 -12.74 1.29 10.84
CA VAL A 186 -12.41 2.69 10.52
C VAL A 186 -10.97 2.78 10.00
N ARG A 187 -10.01 2.21 10.73
CA ARG A 187 -8.59 2.23 10.35
C ARG A 187 -8.35 1.58 8.99
N ASN A 188 -8.91 0.38 8.77
CA ASN A 188 -8.74 -0.33 7.51
C ASN A 188 -9.54 0.33 6.38
N GLY A 189 -10.70 0.91 6.66
CA GLY A 189 -11.44 1.75 5.73
C GLY A 189 -10.59 2.91 5.20
N LEU A 190 -9.95 3.66 6.10
CA LEU A 190 -9.04 4.75 5.75
C LEU A 190 -7.88 4.27 4.86
N LEU A 191 -7.22 3.16 5.22
CA LEU A 191 -6.13 2.59 4.42
C LEU A 191 -6.61 2.09 3.05
N GLY A 192 -7.79 1.47 2.99
CA GLY A 192 -8.39 0.98 1.74
C GLY A 192 -8.74 2.12 0.80
N THR A 193 -9.37 3.17 1.33
CA THR A 193 -9.63 4.41 0.58
C THR A 193 -8.32 5.06 0.12
N ALA A 194 -7.30 5.10 0.97
CA ALA A 194 -5.98 5.63 0.62
C ALA A 194 -5.33 4.83 -0.52
N ALA A 195 -5.40 3.50 -0.48
CA ALA A 195 -4.85 2.63 -1.53
C ALA A 195 -5.55 2.84 -2.88
N VAL A 196 -6.88 2.85 -2.91
CA VAL A 196 -7.66 3.09 -4.14
C VAL A 196 -7.39 4.49 -4.68
N LEU A 197 -7.43 5.51 -3.82
CA LEU A 197 -7.18 6.90 -4.20
C LEU A 197 -5.76 7.10 -4.74
N SER A 198 -4.76 6.52 -4.07
CA SER A 198 -3.35 6.55 -4.46
C SER A 198 -3.15 6.01 -5.87
N PHE A 199 -3.64 4.78 -6.10
CA PHE A 199 -3.48 4.12 -7.39
C PHE A 199 -4.24 4.86 -8.50
N ALA A 200 -5.48 5.30 -8.24
CA ALA A 200 -6.26 6.04 -9.23
C ALA A 200 -5.64 7.39 -9.59
N ARG A 201 -5.00 8.08 -8.64
CA ARG A 201 -4.32 9.36 -8.89
C ARG A 201 -2.99 9.18 -9.63
N LEU A 202 -2.21 8.17 -9.24
CA LEU A 202 -0.99 7.77 -9.96
C LEU A 202 -1.30 7.40 -11.42
N TRP A 203 -2.33 6.60 -11.63
CA TRP A 203 -2.77 6.17 -12.96
C TRP A 203 -3.21 7.34 -13.84
N ARG A 204 -4.01 8.27 -13.30
CA ARG A 204 -4.44 9.47 -14.04
C ARG A 204 -3.27 10.39 -14.38
N ALA A 205 -2.40 10.68 -13.42
CA ALA A 205 -1.25 11.57 -13.61
C ALA A 205 -0.25 11.09 -14.66
N THR A 206 -0.16 9.77 -14.85
CA THR A 206 0.73 9.14 -15.83
C THR A 206 0.08 8.87 -17.19
N ARG A 207 -1.24 9.10 -17.33
CA ARG A 207 -1.99 8.97 -18.58
C ARG A 207 -2.40 10.30 -19.22
N SER A 208 -2.62 11.37 -18.46
CA SER A 208 -3.08 12.64 -19.01
C SER A 208 -1.99 13.29 -19.91
N PRO A 209 -2.32 13.64 -21.17
CA PRO A 209 -1.49 14.52 -21.98
C PRO A 209 -1.34 15.87 -21.27
N ALA A 210 -0.20 16.54 -21.41
CA ALA A 210 -0.12 17.94 -21.01
C ALA A 210 -1.18 18.70 -21.83
N SER A 211 -2.15 19.36 -21.18
CA SER A 211 -2.74 20.53 -21.82
C SER A 211 -1.57 21.43 -22.17
N PRO A 212 -1.40 21.85 -23.43
CA PRO A 212 -0.47 22.92 -23.74
C PRO A 212 -0.82 24.03 -22.76
N ARG A 213 0.12 24.43 -21.89
CA ARG A 213 0.01 25.75 -21.30
C ARG A 213 -0.09 26.66 -22.51
N GLN A 214 -1.28 27.22 -22.77
CA GLN A 214 -1.38 28.34 -23.67
C GLN A 214 -0.31 29.32 -23.17
N PRO A 215 0.71 29.64 -23.99
CA PRO A 215 1.61 30.72 -23.62
C PRO A 215 0.71 31.89 -23.25
N ALA A 216 0.93 32.46 -22.06
CA ALA A 216 0.20 33.64 -21.64
C ALA A 216 0.25 34.63 -22.82
N PRO A 217 -0.89 35.16 -23.30
CA PRO A 217 -0.84 36.09 -24.42
C PRO A 217 0.14 37.20 -24.05
N ASP A 218 1.20 37.34 -24.85
CA ASP A 218 2.23 38.35 -24.65
C ASP A 218 1.54 39.69 -24.43
N ALA A 219 1.56 40.18 -23.19
CA ALA A 219 1.03 41.49 -22.82
C ALA A 219 1.81 42.64 -23.52
N TYR A 220 2.81 42.31 -24.33
CA TYR A 220 3.65 43.21 -25.12
C TYR A 220 3.33 43.24 -26.62
N ARG A 221 2.28 42.57 -27.13
CA ARG A 221 1.79 42.91 -28.47
C ARG A 221 1.17 44.30 -28.44
N LEU A 222 1.99 45.29 -28.80
CA LEU A 222 1.60 46.67 -29.04
C LEU A 222 0.33 46.70 -29.90
N ARG A 223 -0.74 47.20 -29.29
CA ARG A 223 -1.95 47.64 -29.97
C ARG A 223 -1.55 48.89 -30.75
N ASN A 224 -1.26 48.74 -32.04
CA ASN A 224 -1.48 49.70 -33.13
C ASN A 224 -0.61 49.31 -34.34
N GLY A 225 -1.20 48.52 -35.25
CA GLY A 225 -0.73 48.46 -36.63
C GLY A 225 -1.22 49.70 -37.36
N THR A 226 -0.50 50.81 -37.24
CA THR A 226 -0.66 51.95 -38.16
C THR A 226 -0.17 51.53 -39.53
N LEU A 227 -1.06 51.53 -40.52
CA LEU A 227 -0.71 51.56 -41.94
C LEU A 227 -0.03 52.90 -42.23
N SER A 228 1.19 52.88 -42.78
CA SER A 228 1.77 54.08 -43.40
C SER A 228 1.35 54.12 -44.88
N PRO A 229 0.75 55.22 -45.37
CA PRO A 229 0.60 55.48 -46.80
C PRO A 229 1.90 56.05 -47.38
N SER A 230 2.01 55.95 -48.71
CA SER A 230 3.07 56.43 -49.62
C SER A 230 4.30 55.54 -49.76
#